data_AF-A0ABC9DGK3-F1
#
_entry.id   AF-A0ABC9DGK3-F1
#
_cell.length_a   1.000
_cell.length_b   1.000
_cell.length_c   1.000
_cell.angle_alpha   90.00
_cell.angle_beta   90.00
_cell.angle_gamma   90.00
#
_symmetry.space_group_name_H-M   'P 1'
#
loop_
_entity.id
_entity.type
_entity.pdbx_description
1 polymer ?
#
loop_
_entity_poly.entity_id
_entity_poly.type
_entity_poly.pdbx_seq_one_letter_code
_entity_poly.pdbx_strand_id
1 'polypeptide(L)'
;MDRQSEWILLRRVYAFLKSRGLRASAHALEKEARLKYDVRRLYALFVDGRWRRADQYVSAFMRGKENTPAASGALFVIRLRRLVEALRLRNRFWAYGYHVDRVAPLLKGHPDRAAASAQVREALRADAEGELGKAFPDREENRRACFVEFLGYDNQNKHLYRCSDPLDLNLKLIARNYSLTMRRRRRRHIPRRQQVPGQPAASTTT
;
A
#
# COMPACT_ATOMS: atom_id res chain seq x y z
N MET A 1 29.75 -18.74 11.92
CA MET A 1 29.83 -17.34 11.46
C MET A 1 28.78 -16.56 12.24
N ASP A 2 29.15 -15.44 12.88
CA ASP A 2 28.15 -14.63 13.58
C ASP A 2 27.21 -13.92 12.57
N ARG A 3 26.02 -13.55 13.04
CA ARG A 3 24.98 -12.93 12.18
C ARG A 3 25.45 -11.62 11.56
N GLN A 4 26.39 -10.92 12.21
CA GLN A 4 26.96 -9.67 11.74
C GLN A 4 27.89 -9.89 10.55
N SER A 5 28.77 -10.88 10.61
CA SER A 5 29.69 -11.24 9.53
C SER A 5 28.95 -11.78 8.31
N GLU A 6 27.92 -12.59 8.52
CA GLU A 6 27.03 -13.05 7.45
C GLU A 6 26.37 -11.86 6.74
N TRP A 7 25.84 -10.91 7.50
CA TRP A 7 25.20 -9.72 6.94
C TRP A 7 26.17 -8.82 6.17
N ILE A 8 27.40 -8.64 6.67
CA ILE A 8 28.47 -7.92 5.96
C ILE A 8 28.81 -8.62 4.64
N LEU A 9 28.97 -9.94 4.66
CA LEU A 9 29.26 -10.72 3.45
C LEU A 9 28.15 -10.56 2.42
N LEU A 10 26.89 -10.72 2.82
CA LEU A 10 25.74 -10.58 1.93
C LEU A 10 25.65 -9.17 1.31
N ARG A 11 25.99 -8.11 2.05
CA ARG A 11 26.08 -6.74 1.51
C ARG A 11 27.22 -6.58 0.51
N ARG A 12 28.37 -7.21 0.74
CA ARG A 12 29.50 -7.21 -0.22
C ARG A 12 29.12 -7.94 -1.51
N VAL A 13 28.48 -9.10 -1.41
CA VAL A 13 27.95 -9.84 -2.57
C VAL A 13 26.93 -8.99 -3.31
N TYR A 14 25.99 -8.36 -2.62
CA TYR A 14 25.02 -7.44 -3.24
C TYR A 14 25.70 -6.29 -3.98
N ALA A 15 26.69 -5.63 -3.38
CA ALA A 15 27.45 -4.55 -4.02
C ALA A 15 28.19 -5.03 -5.28
N PHE A 16 28.82 -6.21 -5.20
CA PHE A 16 29.48 -6.85 -6.34
C PHE A 16 28.51 -7.16 -7.48
N LEU A 17 27.33 -7.73 -7.18
CA LEU A 17 26.33 -8.02 -8.20
C LEU A 17 25.86 -6.74 -8.91
N LYS A 18 25.70 -5.63 -8.17
CA LYS A 18 25.35 -4.33 -8.77
C LYS A 18 26.47 -3.76 -9.63
N SER A 19 27.72 -3.81 -9.19
CA SER A 19 28.86 -3.29 -9.97
C SER A 19 29.10 -4.07 -11.26
N ARG A 20 28.74 -5.36 -11.29
CA ARG A 20 28.78 -6.21 -12.50
C ARG A 20 27.54 -6.13 -13.39
N GLY A 21 26.57 -5.27 -13.06
CA GLY A 21 25.32 -5.15 -13.84
C GLY A 21 24.35 -6.32 -13.68
N LEU A 22 24.57 -7.25 -12.74
CA LEU A 22 23.74 -8.43 -12.48
C LEU A 22 22.50 -8.07 -11.64
N ARG A 23 21.66 -7.19 -12.19
CA ARG A 23 20.52 -6.58 -11.48
C ARG A 23 19.51 -7.60 -10.99
N ALA A 24 19.19 -8.63 -11.78
CA ALA A 24 18.23 -9.66 -11.40
C ALA A 24 18.68 -10.44 -10.15
N SER A 25 19.94 -10.88 -10.13
CA SER A 25 20.54 -11.60 -9.00
C SER A 25 20.67 -10.70 -7.77
N ALA A 26 21.12 -9.45 -7.95
CA ALA A 26 21.17 -8.48 -6.85
C ALA A 26 19.79 -8.28 -6.21
N HIS A 27 18.74 -8.21 -7.03
CA HIS A 27 17.36 -8.07 -6.57
C HIS A 27 16.80 -9.30 -5.87
N ALA A 28 17.16 -10.51 -6.33
CA ALA A 28 16.78 -11.74 -5.67
C ALA A 28 17.41 -11.82 -4.27
N LEU A 29 18.72 -11.57 -4.19
CA LEU A 29 19.46 -11.52 -2.93
C LEU A 29 18.90 -10.46 -1.97
N GLU A 30 18.62 -9.26 -2.46
CA GLU A 30 17.99 -8.18 -1.68
C GLU A 30 16.67 -8.60 -1.04
N LYS A 31 15.82 -9.30 -1.81
CA LYS A 31 14.49 -9.75 -1.38
C LYS A 31 14.57 -10.92 -0.40
N GLU A 32 15.39 -11.91 -0.71
CA GLU A 32 15.50 -13.15 0.06
C GLU A 32 16.20 -12.92 1.39
N ALA A 33 17.36 -12.26 1.35
CA ALA A 33 18.12 -11.93 2.55
C ALA A 33 17.63 -10.65 3.25
N ARG A 34 16.61 -9.96 2.68
CA ARG A 34 16.00 -8.73 3.21
C ARG A 34 17.04 -7.66 3.55
N LEU A 35 18.07 -7.56 2.71
CA LEU A 35 19.28 -6.78 2.99
C LEU A 35 19.02 -5.28 2.97
N LYS A 36 18.22 -4.83 2.01
CA LYS A 36 17.91 -3.43 1.79
C LYS A 36 16.51 -3.28 1.22
N TYR A 37 15.74 -2.39 1.81
CA TYR A 37 14.45 -1.97 1.29
C TYR A 37 14.64 -0.75 0.39
N ASP A 38 14.70 -0.99 -0.92
CA ASP A 38 14.95 0.02 -1.94
C ASP A 38 13.64 0.73 -2.33
N VAL A 39 13.48 1.94 -1.80
CA VAL A 39 12.30 2.78 -2.03
C VAL A 39 12.23 3.26 -3.48
N ARG A 40 13.38 3.50 -4.14
CA ARG A 40 13.43 3.96 -5.54
C ARG A 40 12.96 2.87 -6.48
N ARG A 41 13.36 1.62 -6.21
CA ARG A 41 12.85 0.44 -6.93
C ARG A 41 11.35 0.28 -6.73
N LEU A 42 10.87 0.42 -5.49
CA LEU A 42 9.45 0.32 -5.21
C LEU A 42 8.66 1.42 -5.94
N TYR A 43 9.17 2.65 -5.98
CA TYR A 43 8.60 3.75 -6.75
C TYR A 43 8.45 3.38 -8.23
N ALA A 44 9.50 2.84 -8.86
CA ALA A 44 9.44 2.39 -10.24
C ALA A 44 8.35 1.33 -10.45
N LEU A 45 8.22 0.35 -9.54
CA LEU A 45 7.15 -0.66 -9.61
C LEU A 45 5.74 -0.04 -9.54
N PHE A 46 5.55 1.02 -8.77
CA PHE A 46 4.29 1.75 -8.71
C PHE A 46 4.02 2.54 -9.99
N VAL A 47 4.99 3.33 -10.46
CA VAL A 47 4.86 4.15 -11.68
C VAL A 47 4.59 3.29 -12.91
N ASP A 48 5.21 2.12 -12.99
CA ASP A 48 5.00 1.15 -14.06
C ASP A 48 3.72 0.31 -13.90
N GLY A 49 2.97 0.48 -12.80
CA GLY A 49 1.75 -0.30 -12.53
C GLY A 49 2.00 -1.79 -12.29
N ARG A 50 3.20 -2.19 -11.88
CA ARG A 50 3.60 -3.60 -11.70
C ARG A 50 3.17 -4.13 -10.32
N TRP A 51 1.87 -4.09 -10.04
CA TRP A 51 1.30 -4.33 -8.70
C TRP A 51 1.64 -5.71 -8.13
N ARG A 52 1.64 -6.76 -8.97
CA ARG A 52 2.09 -8.10 -8.56
C ARG A 52 3.52 -8.11 -8.03
N ARG A 53 4.44 -7.42 -8.71
CA ARG A 53 5.85 -7.35 -8.30
C ARG A 53 6.02 -6.48 -7.05
N ALA A 54 5.28 -5.37 -6.96
CA ALA A 54 5.26 -4.52 -5.77
C ALA A 54 4.78 -5.29 -4.52
N ASP A 55 3.68 -6.04 -4.63
CA ASP A 55 3.13 -6.85 -3.53
C ASP A 55 4.13 -7.92 -3.07
N GLN A 56 4.72 -8.65 -4.00
CA GLN A 56 5.74 -9.65 -3.71
C GLN A 56 6.99 -9.05 -3.05
N TYR A 57 7.39 -7.84 -3.47
CA TYR A 57 8.53 -7.14 -2.91
C TYR A 57 8.25 -6.74 -1.47
N VAL A 58 7.19 -5.95 -1.24
CA VAL A 58 6.84 -5.43 0.09
C VAL A 58 6.50 -6.56 1.07
N SER A 59 5.78 -7.58 0.63
CA SER A 59 5.45 -8.74 1.47
C SER A 59 6.70 -9.48 1.97
N ALA A 60 7.80 -9.51 1.19
CA ALA A 60 9.05 -10.13 1.65
C ALA A 60 9.64 -9.42 2.88
N PHE A 61 9.51 -8.10 2.96
CA PHE A 61 10.00 -7.30 4.09
C PHE A 61 9.02 -7.21 5.27
N MET A 62 7.72 -7.47 5.03
CA MET A 62 6.68 -7.39 6.05
C MET A 62 6.23 -8.74 6.64
N ARG A 63 6.79 -9.87 6.19
CA ARG A 63 6.40 -11.22 6.63
C ARG A 63 6.42 -11.35 8.16
N GLY A 64 5.29 -11.77 8.74
CA GLY A 64 5.11 -11.97 10.18
C GLY A 64 4.78 -10.69 10.95
N LYS A 65 4.56 -9.58 10.25
CA LYS A 65 4.27 -8.26 10.84
C LYS A 65 3.07 -7.59 10.18
N GLU A 66 2.32 -8.33 9.37
CA GLU A 66 1.20 -7.80 8.59
C GLU A 66 0.12 -7.17 9.49
N ASN A 67 0.00 -7.63 10.75
CA ASN A 67 -1.06 -7.22 11.67
C ASN A 67 -0.87 -5.84 12.31
N THR A 68 0.29 -5.20 12.15
CA THR A 68 0.47 -3.84 12.66
C THR A 68 -0.32 -2.85 11.80
N PRO A 69 -0.90 -1.77 12.36
CA PRO A 69 -1.69 -0.84 11.55
C PRO A 69 -0.94 -0.21 10.39
N ALA A 70 0.34 0.12 10.59
CA ALA A 70 1.19 0.64 9.53
C ALA A 70 1.45 -0.40 8.42
N ALA A 71 1.75 -1.66 8.78
CA ALA A 71 1.96 -2.71 7.77
C ALA A 71 0.67 -3.07 7.04
N SER A 72 -0.46 -3.19 7.76
CA SER A 72 -1.77 -3.45 7.17
C SER A 72 -2.17 -2.36 6.18
N GLY A 73 -1.99 -1.08 6.55
CA GLY A 73 -2.24 0.06 5.65
C GLY A 73 -1.36 0.05 4.41
N ALA A 74 -0.05 -0.15 4.58
CA ALA A 74 0.90 -0.19 3.47
C ALA A 74 0.60 -1.35 2.49
N LEU A 75 0.37 -2.57 3.00
CA LEU A 75 0.00 -3.71 2.17
C LEU A 75 -1.35 -3.49 1.49
N PHE A 76 -2.33 -2.90 2.20
CA PHE A 76 -3.66 -2.69 1.66
C PHE A 76 -3.63 -1.84 0.38
N VAL A 77 -2.86 -0.75 0.35
CA VAL A 77 -2.73 0.11 -0.85
C VAL A 77 -2.31 -0.70 -2.08
N ILE A 78 -1.28 -1.55 -1.94
CA ILE A 78 -0.76 -2.34 -3.06
C ILE A 78 -1.73 -3.45 -3.45
N ARG A 79 -2.26 -4.18 -2.45
CA ARG A 79 -3.12 -5.33 -2.69
C ARG A 79 -4.48 -4.93 -3.25
N LEU A 80 -5.01 -3.77 -2.87
CA LEU A 80 -6.20 -3.20 -3.50
C LEU A 80 -5.95 -2.91 -4.98
N ARG A 81 -4.81 -2.32 -5.35
CA ARG A 81 -4.49 -2.05 -6.75
C ARG A 81 -4.30 -3.31 -7.57
N ARG A 82 -3.66 -4.33 -6.98
CA ARG A 82 -3.54 -5.66 -7.59
C ARG A 82 -4.89 -6.35 -7.77
N LEU A 83 -5.80 -6.20 -6.81
CA LEU A 83 -7.18 -6.70 -6.92
C LEU A 83 -7.91 -6.01 -8.09
N VAL A 84 -7.86 -4.68 -8.15
CA VAL A 84 -8.47 -3.89 -9.24
C VAL A 84 -7.88 -4.27 -10.60
N GLU A 85 -6.57 -4.48 -10.70
CA GLU A 85 -5.92 -4.95 -11.94
C GLU A 85 -6.49 -6.31 -12.39
N ALA A 86 -6.63 -7.27 -11.47
CA ALA A 86 -7.20 -8.57 -11.80
C ALA A 86 -8.68 -8.52 -12.22
N LEU A 87 -9.48 -7.66 -11.58
CA LEU A 87 -10.86 -7.40 -11.99
C LEU A 87 -10.91 -6.79 -13.40
N ARG A 88 -10.01 -5.85 -13.71
CA ARG A 88 -9.91 -5.23 -15.04
C ARG A 88 -9.56 -6.24 -16.12
N LEU A 89 -8.71 -7.22 -15.80
CA LEU A 89 -8.38 -8.36 -16.69
C LEU A 89 -9.49 -9.42 -16.76
N ARG A 90 -10.67 -9.16 -16.17
CA ARG A 90 -11.83 -10.05 -16.10
C ARG A 90 -11.55 -11.41 -15.47
N ASN A 91 -10.48 -11.52 -14.68
CA ASN A 91 -10.15 -12.73 -13.93
C ASN A 91 -10.84 -12.72 -12.55
N ARG A 92 -12.17 -12.84 -12.57
CA ARG A 92 -13.01 -12.73 -11.36
C ARG A 92 -12.69 -13.80 -10.33
N PHE A 93 -12.54 -15.05 -10.76
CA PHE A 93 -12.24 -16.16 -9.85
C PHE A 93 -10.96 -15.89 -9.04
N TRP A 94 -9.87 -15.52 -9.72
CA TRP A 94 -8.63 -15.19 -9.03
C TRP A 94 -8.76 -13.93 -8.17
N ALA A 95 -9.46 -12.90 -8.66
CA ALA A 95 -9.67 -11.66 -7.92
C ALA A 95 -10.43 -11.89 -6.60
N TYR A 96 -11.51 -12.66 -6.61
CA TYR A 96 -12.28 -12.99 -5.41
C TYR A 96 -11.46 -13.82 -4.42
N GLY A 97 -10.76 -14.87 -4.90
CA GLY A 97 -9.85 -15.64 -4.04
C GLY A 97 -8.77 -14.75 -3.41
N TYR A 98 -8.14 -13.89 -4.23
CA TYR A 98 -7.15 -12.94 -3.75
C TYR A 98 -7.72 -11.93 -2.74
N HIS A 99 -8.96 -11.46 -2.93
CA HIS A 99 -9.63 -10.61 -1.96
C HIS A 99 -9.76 -11.31 -0.60
N VAL A 100 -10.30 -12.53 -0.58
CA VAL A 100 -10.51 -13.31 0.65
C VAL A 100 -9.18 -13.61 1.34
N ASP A 101 -8.19 -14.09 0.58
CA ASP A 101 -6.93 -14.58 1.16
C ASP A 101 -5.96 -13.47 1.56
N ARG A 102 -5.98 -12.33 0.83
CA ARG A 102 -4.89 -11.34 0.90
C ARG A 102 -5.34 -9.93 1.23
N VAL A 103 -6.58 -9.54 0.92
CA VAL A 103 -7.08 -8.17 1.14
C VAL A 103 -7.93 -8.09 2.41
N ALA A 104 -8.93 -8.97 2.57
CA ALA A 104 -9.83 -8.98 3.71
C ALA A 104 -9.11 -9.08 5.07
N PRO A 105 -8.04 -9.89 5.26
CA PRO A 105 -7.34 -9.97 6.53
C PRO A 105 -6.69 -8.64 6.95
N LEU A 106 -6.27 -7.82 5.98
CA LEU A 106 -5.64 -6.53 6.25
C LEU A 106 -6.63 -5.51 6.81
N LEU A 107 -7.93 -5.66 6.54
CA LEU A 107 -8.96 -4.73 7.01
C LEU A 107 -9.06 -4.71 8.55
N LYS A 108 -8.75 -5.83 9.21
CA LYS A 108 -8.77 -5.92 10.68
C LYS A 108 -7.70 -5.04 11.32
N GLY A 109 -6.51 -4.97 10.71
CA GLY A 109 -5.40 -4.13 11.18
C GLY A 109 -5.40 -2.73 10.58
N HIS A 110 -6.20 -2.45 9.55
CA HIS A 110 -6.14 -1.18 8.84
C HIS A 110 -6.49 0.02 9.75
N PRO A 111 -5.70 1.12 9.74
CA PRO A 111 -5.91 2.26 10.65
C PRO A 111 -7.21 3.03 10.39
N ASP A 112 -7.76 2.94 9.19
CA ASP A 112 -9.10 3.41 8.84
C ASP A 112 -9.88 2.27 8.18
N ARG A 113 -10.37 1.33 8.99
CA ARG A 113 -11.06 0.12 8.52
C ARG A 113 -12.31 0.45 7.71
N ALA A 114 -13.04 1.51 8.07
CA ALA A 114 -14.27 1.90 7.39
C ALA A 114 -13.97 2.37 5.97
N ALA A 115 -13.00 3.27 5.80
CA ALA A 115 -12.60 3.76 4.47
C ALA A 115 -12.03 2.64 3.60
N ALA A 116 -11.19 1.75 4.16
CA ALA A 116 -10.62 0.63 3.42
C ALA A 116 -11.71 -0.37 2.96
N SER A 117 -12.65 -0.70 3.84
CA SER A 117 -13.80 -1.56 3.49
C SER A 117 -14.69 -0.92 2.43
N ALA A 118 -14.87 0.41 2.47
CA ALA A 118 -15.62 1.13 1.45
C ALA A 118 -14.94 1.04 0.08
N GLN A 119 -13.63 1.25 -0.01
CA GLN A 119 -12.88 1.13 -1.26
C GLN A 119 -12.95 -0.28 -1.88
N VAL A 120 -12.92 -1.34 -1.06
CA VAL A 120 -13.07 -2.70 -1.55
C VAL A 120 -14.48 -2.93 -2.12
N ARG A 121 -15.52 -2.51 -1.38
CA ARG A 121 -16.91 -2.63 -1.86
C ARG A 121 -17.13 -1.85 -3.14
N GLU A 122 -16.57 -0.65 -3.25
CA GLU A 122 -16.61 0.17 -4.46
C GLU A 122 -15.92 -0.51 -5.64
N ALA A 123 -14.74 -1.12 -5.44
CA ALA A 123 -14.05 -1.87 -6.49
C ALA A 123 -14.88 -3.07 -7.01
N LEU A 124 -15.48 -3.84 -6.11
CA LEU A 124 -16.32 -4.98 -6.48
C LEU A 124 -17.62 -4.55 -7.18
N ARG A 125 -18.26 -3.49 -6.67
CA ARG A 125 -19.45 -2.89 -7.29
C ARG A 125 -19.14 -2.37 -8.71
N ALA A 126 -18.05 -1.61 -8.86
CA ALA A 126 -17.67 -1.04 -10.14
C ALA A 126 -17.29 -2.11 -11.18
N ASP A 127 -16.74 -3.27 -10.77
CA ASP A 127 -16.56 -4.40 -11.70
C ASP A 127 -17.91 -4.98 -12.17
N ALA A 128 -18.88 -5.12 -11.26
CA ALA A 128 -20.21 -5.62 -11.59
C ALA A 128 -20.96 -4.69 -12.54
N GLU A 129 -20.84 -3.37 -12.34
CA GLU A 129 -21.44 -2.32 -13.19
C GLU A 129 -20.64 -2.04 -14.49
N GLY A 130 -19.46 -2.64 -14.65
CA GLY A 130 -18.57 -2.36 -15.79
C GLY A 130 -17.91 -0.98 -15.76
N GLU A 131 -17.98 -0.27 -14.64
CA GLU A 131 -17.47 1.10 -14.44
C GLU A 131 -16.09 1.17 -13.76
N LEU A 132 -15.40 0.04 -13.65
CA LEU A 132 -14.11 -0.05 -12.93
C LEU A 132 -13.06 0.97 -13.41
N GLY A 133 -13.05 1.29 -14.71
CA GLY A 133 -12.14 2.30 -15.27
C GLY A 133 -12.43 3.73 -14.80
N LYS A 134 -13.70 4.06 -14.51
CA LYS A 134 -14.11 5.36 -13.98
C LYS A 134 -13.79 5.45 -12.49
N ALA A 135 -14.19 4.45 -11.71
CA ALA A 135 -13.98 4.41 -10.26
C ALA A 135 -12.48 4.30 -9.89
N PHE A 136 -11.70 3.55 -10.67
CA PHE A 136 -10.27 3.35 -10.44
C PHE A 136 -9.47 3.61 -11.72
N PRO A 137 -9.21 4.88 -12.07
CA PRO A 137 -8.47 5.21 -13.28
C PRO A 137 -7.00 4.78 -13.15
N ASP A 138 -6.44 4.20 -14.21
CA ASP A 138 -5.03 3.76 -14.25
C ASP A 138 -4.11 4.77 -14.91
N ARG A 139 -4.16 6.01 -14.40
CA ARG A 139 -3.27 7.08 -14.84
C ARG A 139 -2.02 7.11 -13.98
N GLU A 140 -0.91 7.52 -14.56
CA GLU A 140 0.36 7.63 -13.83
C GLU A 140 0.23 8.50 -12.57
N GLU A 141 -0.53 9.60 -12.63
CA GLU A 141 -0.83 10.46 -11.49
C GLU A 141 -1.47 9.68 -10.32
N ASN A 142 -2.42 8.80 -10.62
CA ASN A 142 -3.05 7.96 -9.60
C ASN A 142 -2.07 6.95 -9.02
N ARG A 143 -1.17 6.40 -9.84
CA ARG A 143 -0.12 5.48 -9.38
C ARG A 143 0.87 6.19 -8.46
N ARG A 144 1.27 7.41 -8.79
CA ARG A 144 2.09 8.29 -7.94
C ARG A 144 1.38 8.63 -6.63
N ALA A 145 0.09 8.97 -6.67
CA ALA A 145 -0.71 9.23 -5.47
C ALA A 145 -0.79 8.00 -4.56
N CYS A 146 -0.95 6.80 -5.13
CA CYS A 146 -0.91 5.55 -4.37
C CYS A 146 0.45 5.33 -3.70
N PHE A 147 1.54 5.66 -4.39
CA PHE A 147 2.87 5.55 -3.79
C PHE A 147 3.05 6.50 -2.60
N VAL A 148 2.54 7.73 -2.70
CA VAL A 148 2.55 8.68 -1.57
C VAL A 148 1.71 8.17 -0.40
N GLU A 149 0.53 7.62 -0.66
CA GLU A 149 -0.32 7.01 0.38
C GLU A 149 0.40 5.82 1.04
N PHE A 150 1.01 4.96 0.23
CA PHE A 150 1.83 3.85 0.69
C PHE A 150 2.96 4.31 1.60
N LEU A 151 3.74 5.32 1.19
CA LEU A 151 4.84 5.86 2.00
C LEU A 151 4.35 6.49 3.31
N GLY A 152 3.14 7.05 3.33
CA GLY A 152 2.52 7.52 4.56
C GLY A 152 2.38 6.43 5.63
N TYR A 153 2.08 5.19 5.22
CA TYR A 153 2.05 4.02 6.09
C TYR A 153 3.44 3.42 6.33
N ASP A 154 4.27 3.31 5.28
CA ASP A 154 5.65 2.79 5.37
C ASP A 154 6.49 3.55 6.41
N ASN A 155 6.37 4.87 6.43
CA ASN A 155 7.10 5.74 7.36
C ASN A 155 6.67 5.57 8.82
N GLN A 156 5.45 5.06 9.06
CA GLN A 156 4.96 4.73 10.41
C GLN A 156 5.41 3.32 10.82
N ASN A 157 5.94 2.53 9.89
CA ASN A 157 6.39 1.18 10.11
C ASN A 157 7.85 1.15 10.59
N LYS A 158 8.05 1.15 11.91
CA LYS A 158 9.37 1.10 12.56
C LYS A 158 10.25 -0.07 12.10
N HIS A 159 9.65 -1.13 11.54
CA HIS A 159 10.38 -2.32 11.13
C HIS A 159 11.09 -2.17 9.78
N LEU A 160 10.55 -1.36 8.87
CA LEU A 160 11.17 -1.10 7.56
C LEU A 160 12.29 -0.07 7.68
N TYR A 161 12.29 0.71 8.76
CA TYR A 161 13.33 1.68 9.08
C TYR A 161 14.71 1.04 9.24
N ARG A 162 14.79 -0.18 9.80
CA ARG A 162 16.06 -0.90 9.98
C ARG A 162 16.69 -1.40 8.68
N CYS A 163 15.91 -1.46 7.60
CA CYS A 163 16.36 -1.98 6.30
C CYS A 163 16.57 -0.87 5.26
N SER A 164 16.39 0.40 5.63
CA SER A 164 16.48 1.54 4.70
C SER A 164 17.87 2.16 4.72
N ASP A 165 18.35 2.64 3.57
CA ASP A 165 19.59 3.40 3.45
C ASP A 165 19.43 4.80 4.08
N PRO A 166 20.46 5.38 4.73
CA PRO A 166 20.42 6.77 5.17
C PRO A 166 19.97 7.77 4.08
N LEU A 167 20.30 7.53 2.81
CA LEU A 167 19.86 8.38 1.70
C LEU A 167 18.35 8.25 1.39
N ASP A 168 17.71 7.14 1.76
CA ASP A 168 16.26 6.96 1.63
C ASP A 168 15.48 7.79 2.67
N LEU A 169 16.11 8.29 3.74
CA LEU A 169 15.44 9.12 4.74
C LEU A 169 14.87 10.41 4.15
N ASN A 170 15.54 11.03 3.17
CA ASN A 170 15.08 12.29 2.58
C ASN A 170 13.80 12.10 1.76
N LEU A 171 13.72 11.03 0.96
CA LEU A 171 12.48 10.65 0.25
C LEU A 171 11.36 10.32 1.24
N LYS A 172 11.68 9.66 2.35
CA LYS A 172 10.73 9.37 3.42
C LYS A 172 10.21 10.62 4.11
N LEU A 173 11.07 11.60 4.42
CA LEU A 173 10.69 12.88 5.01
C LEU A 173 9.75 13.68 4.10
N ILE A 174 10.06 13.77 2.81
CA ILE A 174 9.21 14.44 1.82
C ILE A 174 7.83 13.75 1.74
N ALA A 175 7.80 12.43 1.64
CA ALA A 175 6.55 11.68 1.56
C ALA A 175 5.72 11.72 2.86
N ARG A 176 6.37 11.81 4.03
CA ARG A 176 5.68 12.02 5.31
C ARG A 176 4.96 13.37 5.33
N ASN A 177 5.62 14.44 4.90
CA ASN A 177 5.01 15.76 4.84
C ASN A 177 3.87 15.83 3.81
N TYR A 178 4.03 15.16 2.67
CA TYR A 178 3.00 15.09 1.63
C TYR A 178 1.78 14.22 2.03
N SER A 179 2.00 13.09 2.70
CA SER A 179 0.89 12.23 3.18
C SER A 179 0.08 12.90 4.30
N LEU A 180 0.74 13.66 5.20
CA LEU A 180 0.05 14.43 6.24
C LEU A 180 -0.83 15.55 5.65
N THR A 181 -0.35 16.24 4.60
CA THR A 181 -1.14 17.26 3.91
C THR A 181 -2.31 16.66 3.12
N MET A 182 -2.13 15.51 2.48
CA MET A 182 -3.22 14.79 1.79
C MET A 182 -4.30 14.27 2.75
N ARG A 183 -3.93 13.72 3.93
CA ARG A 183 -4.90 13.29 4.97
C ARG A 183 -5.73 14.46 5.48
N ARG A 184 -5.13 15.65 5.63
CA ARG A 184 -5.85 16.89 6.01
C ARG A 184 -6.85 17.32 4.96
N ARG A 185 -6.53 17.16 3.66
CA ARG A 185 -7.47 17.46 2.56
C ARG A 185 -8.65 16.48 2.53
N ARG A 186 -8.44 15.17 2.67
CA ARG A 186 -9.54 14.18 2.71
C ARG A 186 -10.51 14.42 3.88
N ARG A 187 -10.02 14.82 5.07
CA ARG A 187 -10.89 15.13 6.21
C ARG A 187 -11.77 16.37 6.02
N ARG A 188 -11.36 17.33 5.18
CA ARG A 188 -12.15 18.53 4.89
C ARG A 188 -13.30 18.28 3.92
N HIS A 189 -13.33 17.15 3.23
CA HIS A 189 -14.34 16.84 2.22
C HIS A 189 -15.50 15.98 2.72
N ILE A 190 -15.66 15.83 4.05
CA ILE A 190 -16.91 15.31 4.62
C ILE A 190 -17.93 16.45 4.50
N PRO A 191 -18.98 16.32 3.67
CA PRO A 191 -20.05 17.31 3.67
C PRO A 191 -20.64 17.32 5.07
N ARG A 192 -20.56 18.47 5.72
CA ARG A 192 -21.22 18.72 7.00
C ARG A 192 -22.70 18.42 6.76
N ARG A 193 -23.19 17.31 7.31
CA ARG A 193 -24.61 16.94 7.29
C ARG A 193 -25.37 18.19 7.71
N GLN A 194 -26.10 18.80 6.78
CA GLN A 194 -27.00 19.89 7.10
C GLN A 194 -27.99 19.31 8.10
N GLN A 195 -27.91 19.76 9.34
CA GLN A 195 -28.97 19.56 10.30
C GLN A 195 -30.18 20.29 9.74
N VAL A 196 -31.18 19.54 9.30
CA VAL A 196 -32.50 20.08 8.97
C VAL A 196 -33.14 20.52 10.28
N PRO A 197 -33.49 21.80 10.45
CA PRO A 197 -34.21 22.25 11.63
C PRO A 197 -35.71 21.99 11.44
N GLY A 198 -36.34 21.41 12.46
CA GLY A 198 -37.77 21.53 12.68
C GLY A 198 -38.62 20.32 12.32
N GLN A 199 -38.94 19.51 13.32
CA GLN A 199 -40.29 18.98 13.46
C GLN A 199 -40.71 19.17 14.94
N PRO A 200 -41.79 19.91 15.23
CA PRO A 200 -42.31 20.05 16.58
C PRO A 200 -43.02 18.77 17.03
N ALA A 201 -42.89 18.48 18.32
CA ALA A 201 -43.51 17.34 18.98
C ALA A 201 -45.04 17.42 18.89
N ALA A 202 -45.66 16.32 18.45
CA ALA A 202 -47.10 16.15 18.52
C ALA A 202 -47.50 15.90 19.97
N SER A 203 -48.34 16.79 20.50
CA SER A 203 -48.99 16.71 21.79
C SER A 203 -49.94 15.51 21.83
N THR A 204 -49.78 14.67 22.84
CA THR A 204 -50.73 13.61 23.19
C THR A 204 -51.89 14.23 23.98
N THR A 205 -53.08 14.19 23.40
CA THR A 205 -54.35 14.35 24.12
C THR A 205 -55.23 13.20 23.66
N THR A 206 -55.40 12.16 24.46
CA THR A 206 -56.69 11.68 25.01
C THR A 206 -56.41 10.61 26.05
#